data_AF-A0A529WD63-F1
#
_entry.id   AF-A0A529WD63-F1
#
_cell.length_a   1.000
_cell.length_b   1.000
_cell.length_c   1.000
_cell.angle_alpha   90.00
_cell.angle_beta   90.00
_cell.angle_gamma   90.00
#
_symmetry.space_group_name_H-M   'P 1'
#
loop_
_entity.id
_entity.type
_entity.pdbx_description
1 polymer ?
#
loop_
_entity_poly.entity_id
_entity_poly.type
_entity_poly.pdbx_seq_one_letter_code
_entity_poly.pdbx_strand_id
1 'polypeptide(L)' 'MSSALSVRWTIAPPIAPRPLINCNRCGDIKPYRCSEKFRVNANGKRIDVWLIYRCSGCDNSWN' A
#
# COMPACT_ATOMS: atom_id res chain seq x y z
N MET A 1 -44.91 13.67 -7.42
CA MET A 1 -43.88 12.95 -6.65
C MET A 1 -42.63 12.88 -7.52
N SER A 2 -41.58 13.62 -7.17
CA SER A 2 -40.33 13.61 -7.94
C SER A 2 -39.53 12.37 -7.56
N SER A 3 -39.28 11.48 -8.52
CA SER A 3 -38.39 10.33 -8.32
C SER A 3 -36.95 10.81 -8.45
N ALA A 4 -36.28 11.04 -7.32
CA ALA A 4 -34.85 11.33 -7.35
C ALA A 4 -34.07 10.08 -7.80
N LEU A 5 -33.32 10.21 -8.89
CA LEU A 5 -32.34 9.20 -9.31
C LEU A 5 -31.14 9.25 -8.37
N SER A 6 -30.82 8.13 -7.74
CA SER A 6 -29.63 7.98 -6.91
C SER A 6 -28.65 7.04 -7.59
N VAL A 7 -27.39 7.46 -7.70
CA VAL A 7 -26.30 6.69 -8.31
C VAL A 7 -25.16 6.57 -7.31
N ARG A 8 -24.68 5.35 -7.10
CA ARG A 8 -23.50 5.08 -6.28
C ARG A 8 -22.28 4.90 -7.18
N TRP A 9 -21.25 5.70 -6.93
CA TRP A 9 -19.97 5.60 -7.61
C TRP A 9 -18.93 4.91 -6.71
N THR A 10 -18.06 4.11 -7.32
CA THR A 10 -16.87 3.57 -6.67
C THR A 10 -15.65 4.19 -7.33
N ILE A 11 -14.82 4.87 -6.54
CA ILE A 11 -13.54 5.42 -6.99
C ILE A 11 -12.47 4.40 -6.65
N ALA A 12 -11.80 3.84 -7.67
CA ALA A 12 -10.66 2.96 -7.50
C ALA A 12 -9.37 3.74 -7.82
N PRO A 13 -8.35 3.74 -6.95
CA PRO A 13 -7.08 4.34 -7.29
C PRO A 13 -6.41 3.54 -8.42
N PRO A 14 -5.79 4.21 -9.40
CA PRO A 14 -5.17 3.53 -10.54
C PRO A 14 -3.88 2.78 -10.15
N ILE A 15 -3.33 3.06 -8.97
CA ILE A 15 -2.10 2.46 -8.45
C ILE A 15 -2.25 2.14 -6.96
N ALA A 16 -1.44 1.20 -6.48
CA ALA A 16 -1.31 0.95 -5.06
C ALA A 16 -0.89 2.23 -4.30
N PRO A 17 -1.31 2.40 -3.03
CA PRO A 17 -0.93 3.55 -2.21
C PRO A 17 0.58 3.78 -2.22
N ARG A 18 1.01 5.04 -2.14
CA ARG A 18 2.43 5.39 -2.03
C ARG A 18 2.70 6.19 -0.75
N PRO A 19 2.78 5.52 0.41
CA PRO A 19 2.93 6.24 1.67
C PRO A 19 4.25 7.00 1.71
N LEU A 20 4.21 8.19 2.33
CA LEU A 20 5.37 9.04 2.57
C LEU A 20 5.95 8.70 3.94
N ILE A 21 7.14 8.11 3.97
CA ILE A 21 7.75 7.55 5.18
C ILE A 21 9.22 7.95 5.22
N ASN A 22 9.73 8.23 6.43
CA ASN A 22 11.15 8.47 6.61
C ASN A 22 11.97 7.22 6.27
N CYS A 23 12.78 7.30 5.22
CA CYS A 23 13.60 6.17 4.79
C CYS A 23 14.92 6.19 5.56
N ASN A 24 15.18 5.14 6.34
CA ASN A 24 16.42 5.03 7.14
C ASN A 24 17.72 5.06 6.31
N ARG A 25 17.70 4.65 5.04
CA ARG A 25 18.87 4.73 4.15
C ARG A 25 19.03 6.09 3.47
N CYS A 26 17.92 6.76 3.14
CA CYS A 26 17.99 8.08 2.50
C CYS A 26 18.12 9.23 3.52
N GLY A 27 17.72 9.00 4.78
CA GLY A 27 17.72 10.01 5.84
C GLY A 27 16.62 11.07 5.71
N ASP A 28 15.58 10.83 4.90
CA ASP A 28 14.49 11.78 4.67
C ASP A 28 13.19 11.06 4.25
N ILE A 29 12.07 11.78 4.24
CA ILE A 29 10.76 11.31 3.80
C ILE A 29 10.82 10.96 2.31
N LYS A 30 10.46 9.72 1.99
CA LYS A 30 10.35 9.23 0.62
C LYS A 30 9.01 8.54 0.38
N PRO A 31 8.47 8.63 -0.84
CA PRO A 31 7.35 7.78 -1.22
C PRO A 31 7.84 6.34 -1.36
N TYR A 32 7.09 5.41 -0.76
CA TYR A 32 7.31 3.99 -0.91
C TYR A 32 6.35 3.42 -1.96
N ARG A 33 6.85 2.59 -2.88
CA ARG A 33 6.04 1.93 -3.90
C ARG A 33 5.82 0.47 -3.52
N CYS A 34 4.66 -0.09 -3.91
CA CYS A 34 4.44 -1.53 -3.83
C CYS A 34 5.51 -2.25 -4.67
N SER A 35 6.11 -3.30 -4.10
CA SER A 35 7.09 -4.13 -4.82
C SER A 35 6.47 -5.29 -5.59
N GLU A 36 5.14 -5.41 -5.55
CA GLU A 36 4.37 -6.55 -6.09
C GLU A 36 4.75 -7.90 -5.44
N LYS A 37 5.46 -7.84 -4.32
CA LYS A 37 5.81 -8.99 -3.48
C LYS A 37 5.08 -8.90 -2.16
N PHE A 38 4.82 -10.05 -1.57
CA PHE A 38 4.20 -10.16 -0.25
C PHE A 38 4.95 -11.17 0.61
N ARG A 39 5.00 -10.92 1.92
CA ARG A 39 5.48 -11.87 2.92
C ARG A 39 4.28 -12.60 3.50
N VAL A 40 4.38 -13.92 3.57
CA VAL A 40 3.41 -14.77 4.26
C VAL A 40 4.05 -15.27 5.54
N ASN A 41 3.40 -15.03 6.67
CA ASN A 41 3.80 -15.54 7.97
C ASN A 41 2.76 -16.54 8.45
N ALA A 42 3.21 -17.70 8.92
CA ALA A 42 2.34 -18.70 9.52
C ALA A 42 2.60 -18.77 11.04
N ASN A 43 1.53 -18.78 11.83
CA ASN A 43 1.59 -18.96 13.27
C ASN A 43 0.48 -19.92 13.73
N GLY A 44 0.85 -21.19 13.90
CA GLY A 44 -0.10 -22.27 14.20
C GLY A 44 -1.16 -22.40 13.11
N LYS A 45 -2.42 -22.08 13.45
CA LYS A 45 -3.57 -22.13 12.54
C LYS A 45 -3.90 -20.78 11.85
N ARG A 46 -3.03 -19.78 11.97
CA ARG A 46 -3.23 -18.43 11.41
C ARG A 46 -2.19 -18.11 10.35
N ILE A 47 -2.62 -17.33 9.34
CA ILE A 47 -1.78 -16.84 8.26
C ILE A 47 -1.95 -15.32 8.20
N ASP A 48 -0.82 -14.61 8.25
CA ASP A 48 -0.76 -13.16 8.08
C ASP A 48 -0.02 -12.84 6.78
N VAL A 49 -0.57 -11.91 5.99
CA VAL A 49 0.00 -11.50 4.71
C VAL A 49 0.32 -10.01 4.75
N TRP A 50 1.56 -9.68 4.38
CA TRP A 50 2.07 -8.32 4.36
C TRP A 50 2.50 -7.95 2.94
N LEU A 51 2.00 -6.83 2.43
CA LEU A 51 2.56 -6.24 1.21
C LEU A 51 3.95 -5.67 1.50
N ILE A 52 4.91 -5.97 0.64
CA ILE A 52 6.26 -5.45 0.74
C ILE A 52 6.35 -4.16 -0.06
N TYR A 53 6.80 -3.10 0.61
CA TYR A 53 6.98 -1.78 0.03
C TYR A 53 8.46 -1.45 -0.09
N ARG A 54 8.84 -0.67 -1.11
CA ARG A 54 10.22 -0.23 -1.33
C ARG A 54 10.34 1.26 -1.52
N CYS A 55 11.39 1.84 -0.94
CA CYS A 55 11.70 3.24 -1.09
C CYS A 55 11.91 3.56 -2.58
N SER A 56 11.23 4.58 -3.09
CA SER A 56 11.42 5.03 -4.47
C SER A 56 12.83 5.56 -4.77
N GLY A 57 13.59 6.01 -3.74
CA GLY A 57 14.92 6.57 -3.92
C GLY A 57 16.08 5.58 -3.82
N CYS A 58 15.96 4.53 -2.99
CA CYS A 58 17.07 3.60 -2.73
C CYS A 58 16.68 2.11 -2.74
N ASP A 59 15.44 1.79 -3.10
CA ASP A 59 14.86 0.44 -3.10
C ASP A 59 14.87 -0.29 -1.75
N ASN A 60 15.22 0.39 -0.64
CA ASN A 60 15.18 -0.19 0.69
C ASN A 60 13.75 -0.62 1.05
N SER A 61 13.62 -1.82 1.61
CA SER A 61 12.33 -2.37 2.03
C SER A 61 11.79 -1.63 3.27
N TRP A 62 10.48 -1.45 3.31
CA TRP A 62 9.72 -1.10 4.50
C TRP A 62 8.66 -2.19 4.70
N ASN A 63 8.63 -2.76 5.92
CA ASN A 63 7.89 -3.96 6.34
C ASN A 63 8.58 -5.32 6.05
#